data_AF-A0A2E9PM85-F1
#
_entry.id   AF-A0A2E9PM85-F1
#
_cell.length_a   1.000
_cell.length_b   1.000
_cell.length_c   1.000
_cell.angle_alpha   90.00
_cell.angle_beta   90.00
_cell.angle_gamma   90.00
#
_symmetry.space_group_name_H-M   'P 1'
#
loop_
_entity.id
_entity.type
_entity.pdbx_description
1 polymer ?
#
loop_
_entity_poly.entity_id
_entity_poly.type
_entity_poly.pdbx_seq_one_letter_code
_entity_poly.pdbx_strand_id
1 'polypeptide(L)'
;MSKLLEVAEGILDSAASEYLESNLASVDSVQAYAENACEIYLSDGEAEQILNACKAWVEGSESGELNGTNDYYYTVKKPLLGDDATV
;
A
#
# COMPACT_ATOMS: atom_id res chain seq x y z
N MET A 1 -13.03 -2.51 -6.38
CA MET A 1 -11.64 -2.37 -5.86
C MET A 1 -11.69 -2.74 -4.39
N SER A 2 -10.74 -3.55 -3.89
CA SER A 2 -10.66 -3.77 -2.43
C SER A 2 -10.28 -2.46 -1.76
N LYS A 3 -10.89 -2.15 -0.61
CA LYS A 3 -10.54 -0.97 0.17
C LYS A 3 -9.04 -0.95 0.54
N LEU A 4 -8.42 -2.13 0.72
CA LEU A 4 -6.99 -2.21 1.03
C LEU A 4 -6.12 -1.80 -0.15
N LEU A 5 -6.47 -2.28 -1.34
CA LEU A 5 -5.74 -1.93 -2.55
C LEU A 5 -5.93 -0.46 -2.90
N GLU A 6 -7.13 0.09 -2.71
CA GLU A 6 -7.40 1.50 -2.95
C GLU A 6 -6.53 2.42 -2.08
N VAL A 7 -6.43 2.12 -0.78
CA VAL A 7 -5.55 2.88 0.13
C VAL A 7 -4.08 2.70 -0.25
N ALA A 8 -3.64 1.48 -0.56
CA ALA A 8 -2.27 1.22 -0.96
C ALA A 8 -1.88 1.95 -2.26
N GLU A 9 -2.74 1.93 -3.27
CA GLU A 9 -2.54 2.65 -4.53
C GLU A 9 -2.51 4.17 -4.32
N GLY A 10 -3.35 4.71 -3.42
CA GLY A 10 -3.30 6.11 -3.02
C GLY A 10 -1.99 6.52 -2.35
N ILE A 11 -1.49 5.71 -1.40
CA ILE A 11 -0.21 5.98 -0.72
C ILE A 11 0.97 5.92 -1.70
N LEU A 12 0.96 4.94 -2.61
CA LEU A 12 2.02 4.72 -3.60
C LEU A 12 1.89 5.63 -4.83
N ASP A 13 0.84 6.45 -4.93
CA ASP A 13 0.68 7.38 -6.03
C ASP A 13 1.83 8.40 -6.03
N SER A 14 2.40 8.62 -7.22
CA SER A 14 3.42 9.64 -7.46
C SER A 14 3.06 11.04 -6.93
N ALA A 15 1.78 11.41 -6.92
CA ALA A 15 1.27 12.68 -6.39
C ALA A 15 1.32 12.75 -4.85
N ALA A 16 1.36 11.60 -4.16
CA ALA A 16 1.50 11.50 -2.72
C ALA A 16 2.95 11.22 -2.26
N SER A 17 3.91 11.17 -3.20
CA SER A 17 5.30 10.78 -2.94
C SER A 17 6.01 11.63 -1.88
N GLU A 18 5.69 12.91 -1.75
CA GLU A 18 6.26 13.79 -0.72
C GLU A 18 5.86 13.40 0.71
N TYR A 19 4.76 12.66 0.86
CA TYR A 19 4.24 12.19 2.15
C TYR A 19 4.43 10.68 2.34
N LEU A 20 5.09 9.99 1.40
CA LEU A 20 5.22 8.53 1.41
C LEU A 20 5.79 8.00 2.72
N GLU A 21 6.92 8.55 3.18
CA GLU A 21 7.54 8.15 4.46
C GLU A 21 6.61 8.38 5.65
N SER A 22 5.89 9.50 5.66
CA SER A 22 4.96 9.86 6.74
C SER A 22 3.76 8.92 6.77
N ASN A 23 3.18 8.63 5.61
CA ASN A 23 2.03 7.74 5.45
C ASN A 23 2.38 6.29 5.80
N LEU A 24 3.64 5.89 5.61
CA LEU A 24 4.15 4.55 5.94
C LEU A 24 4.94 4.51 7.26
N ALA A 25 4.86 5.53 8.11
CA ALA A 25 5.63 5.54 9.36
C ALA A 25 5.14 4.48 10.37
N SER A 26 3.83 4.27 10.47
CA SER A 26 3.19 3.34 11.40
C SER A 26 1.81 2.87 10.91
N VAL A 27 1.22 1.91 11.64
CA VAL A 27 -0.18 1.49 11.44
C VAL A 27 -1.14 2.68 11.58
N ASP A 28 -0.95 3.50 12.62
CA ASP A 28 -1.77 4.70 12.84
C ASP A 28 -1.66 5.70 11.69
N SER A 29 -0.47 5.87 11.08
CA SER A 29 -0.29 6.73 9.91
C SER A 29 -1.08 6.25 8.70
N VAL A 30 -1.08 4.92 8.46
CA VAL A 30 -1.85 4.32 7.35
C VAL A 30 -3.35 4.49 7.58
N GLN A 31 -3.82 4.30 8.82
CA GLN A 31 -5.21 4.57 9.19
C GLN A 31 -5.57 6.04 8.99
N ALA A 32 -4.73 6.96 9.45
CA ALA A 32 -4.94 8.39 9.29
C ALA A 32 -5.00 8.79 7.81
N TYR A 33 -4.14 8.24 6.96
CA TYR A 33 -4.22 8.46 5.52
C TYR A 33 -5.54 7.91 4.95
N ALA A 34 -5.89 6.67 5.27
CA ALA A 34 -7.11 6.04 4.77
C ALA A 34 -8.38 6.83 5.14
N GLU A 35 -8.47 7.31 6.38
CA GLU A 35 -9.61 8.09 6.84
C GLU A 35 -9.68 9.48 6.20
N ASN A 36 -8.54 10.20 6.11
CA ASN A 36 -8.53 11.59 5.67
C ASN A 36 -8.48 11.75 4.14
N ALA A 37 -7.82 10.84 3.43
CA ALA A 37 -7.63 10.93 1.98
C ALA A 37 -8.59 10.03 1.19
N CYS A 38 -8.97 8.88 1.75
CA CYS A 38 -9.81 7.90 1.05
C CYS A 38 -11.21 7.75 1.67
N GLU A 39 -11.50 8.37 2.82
CA GLU A 39 -12.75 8.17 3.58
C GLU A 39 -12.99 6.69 3.97
N ILE A 40 -11.90 5.93 4.18
CA ILE A 40 -11.92 4.49 4.49
C ILE A 40 -11.47 4.25 5.93
N TYR A 41 -12.30 3.55 6.71
CA TYR A 41 -11.92 3.05 8.03
C TYR A 41 -11.22 1.68 7.92
N LEU A 42 -10.03 1.59 8.53
CA LEU A 42 -9.23 0.38 8.59
C LEU A 42 -9.07 -0.09 10.03
N SER A 43 -9.22 -1.40 10.25
CA SER A 43 -8.73 -2.03 11.48
C SER A 43 -7.19 -2.07 11.49
N ASP A 44 -6.60 -2.27 12.66
CA ASP A 44 -5.14 -2.34 12.82
C ASP A 44 -4.51 -3.40 11.91
N GLY A 45 -5.14 -4.59 11.83
CA GLY A 45 -4.65 -5.69 11.00
C GLY A 45 -4.78 -5.43 9.49
N GLU A 46 -5.72 -4.58 9.07
CA GLU A 46 -5.87 -4.15 7.68
C GLU A 46 -4.81 -3.10 7.32
N ALA A 47 -4.60 -2.13 8.21
CA ALA A 47 -3.55 -1.12 8.04
C ALA A 47 -2.14 -1.73 8.11
N GLU A 48 -1.91 -2.74 8.95
CA GLU A 48 -0.65 -3.49 8.99
C GLU A 48 -0.38 -4.24 7.68
N GLN A 49 -1.40 -4.83 7.05
CA GLN A 49 -1.26 -5.47 5.74
C GLN A 49 -0.83 -4.48 4.66
N ILE A 50 -1.48 -3.31 4.59
CA ILE A 50 -1.13 -2.24 3.66
C ILE A 50 0.30 -1.76 3.93
N LEU A 51 0.64 -1.48 5.19
CA LEU A 51 1.95 -1.01 5.60
C LEU A 51 3.07 -1.94 5.14
N ASN A 52 2.92 -3.24 5.39
CA ASN A 52 3.90 -4.26 5.02
C ASN A 52 4.05 -4.39 3.50
N ALA A 53 2.93 -4.40 2.77
CA ALA A 53 2.94 -4.49 1.30
C ALA A 53 3.61 -3.27 0.66
N CYS A 54 3.23 -2.06 1.09
CA CYS A 54 3.79 -0.82 0.56
C CYS A 54 5.28 -0.66 0.90
N LYS A 55 5.70 -0.99 2.14
CA LYS A 55 7.13 -0.95 2.51
C LYS A 55 7.97 -1.91 1.69
N ALA A 56 7.52 -3.16 1.54
CA ALA A 56 8.23 -4.14 0.74
C ALA A 56 8.39 -3.68 -0.73
N TRP A 57 7.35 -3.06 -1.28
CA TRP A 57 7.41 -2.48 -2.63
C TRP A 57 8.40 -1.32 -2.73
N VAL A 58 8.35 -0.36 -1.80
CA VAL A 58 9.22 0.82 -1.80
C VAL A 58 10.68 0.40 -1.64
N GLU A 59 11.00 -0.41 -0.63
CA GLU A 59 12.37 -0.88 -0.37
C GLU A 59 12.93 -1.67 -1.56
N GLY A 60 12.14 -2.59 -2.13
CA GLY A 60 12.55 -3.36 -3.30
C GLY A 60 12.68 -2.52 -4.58
N SER A 61 11.89 -1.45 -4.72
CA SER A 61 11.99 -0.53 -5.86
C SER A 61 13.23 0.37 -5.75
N GLU A 62 13.54 0.86 -4.55
CA GLU A 62 14.72 1.69 -4.28
C GLU A 62 16.02 0.89 -4.42
N SER A 63 16.03 -0.39 -4.04
CA SER A 63 17.17 -1.29 -4.25
C SER A 63 17.35 -1.71 -5.71
N GLY A 64 16.33 -1.50 -6.56
CA GLY A 64 16.29 -1.93 -7.94
C GLY A 64 15.92 -3.41 -8.15
N GLU A 65 15.56 -4.12 -7.08
CA GLU A 65 15.11 -5.52 -7.12
C GLU A 65 13.71 -5.68 -7.71
N LEU A 66 12.84 -4.68 -7.52
CA LEU A 66 11.46 -4.64 -8.02
C LEU A 66 11.32 -3.47 -9.00
N ASN A 67 10.95 -3.75 -10.25
CA ASN A 67 10.83 -2.69 -11.26
C ASN A 67 9.78 -2.97 -12.34
N GLY A 68 9.05 -4.09 -12.22
CA GLY A 68 8.06 -4.52 -13.20
C GLY A 68 6.64 -4.60 -12.65
N THR A 69 5.68 -4.63 -13.57
CA THR A 69 4.25 -4.83 -13.26
C THR A 69 3.99 -6.16 -12.53
N ASN A 70 4.76 -7.21 -12.83
CA ASN A 70 4.68 -8.49 -12.10
C ASN A 70 5.10 -8.34 -10.64
N ASP A 71 6.15 -7.56 -10.38
CA ASP A 71 6.66 -7.35 -9.02
C ASP A 71 5.60 -6.61 -8.18
N TYR A 72 4.96 -5.60 -8.77
CA TYR A 72 3.85 -4.88 -8.12
C TYR A 72 2.67 -5.81 -7.82
N TYR A 73 2.33 -6.70 -8.77
CA TYR A 73 1.27 -7.67 -8.57
C TYR A 73 1.54 -8.58 -7.37
N TYR A 74 2.75 -9.15 -7.27
CA TYR A 74 3.07 -10.10 -6.19
C TYR A 74 3.36 -9.43 -4.85
N THR A 75 3.82 -8.17 -4.85
CA THR A 75 4.21 -7.46 -3.62
C THR A 75 3.06 -6.65 -3.03
N VAL A 76 2.15 -6.12 -3.87
CA VAL A 76 1.05 -5.24 -3.44
C VAL A 76 -0.32 -5.83 -3.74
N LYS A 77 -0.65 -6.11 -5.01
CA LYS A 77 -2.02 -6.52 -5.38
C LYS A 77 -2.44 -7.85 -4.78
N LYS A 78 -1.64 -8.90 -4.98
CA LYS A 78 -1.98 -10.25 -4.53
C LYS A 78 -2.11 -10.35 -3.01
N PRO A 79 -1.20 -9.78 -2.19
CA PRO A 79 -1.36 -9.78 -0.74
C PRO A 79 -2.62 -9.05 -0.25
N LEU A 80 -3.01 -7.94 -0.90
CA LEU A 80 -4.14 -7.10 -0.46
C LEU A 80 -5.50 -7.51 -1.05
N LEU A 81 -5.50 -8.27 -2.14
CA LEU A 81 -6.71 -8.81 -2.77
C LEU A 81 -6.97 -10.28 -2.41
N GLY A 82 -5.95 -11.04 -1.99
CA GLY A 82 -6.10 -12.46 -1.71
C GLY A 82 -6.57 -13.24 -2.94
N ASP A 83 -7.62 -14.05 -2.78
CA ASP A 83 -8.21 -14.88 -3.85
C ASP A 83 -8.90 -14.04 -4.95
N ASP A 84 -9.20 -12.76 -4.69
CA ASP A 84 -9.77 -11.83 -5.68
C ASP A 84 -8.70 -11.20 -6.59
N ALA A 85 -7.42 -11.54 -6.41
CA ALA A 85 -6.34 -11.06 -7.26
C ALA A 85 -6.39 -11.73 -8.65
N THR A 86 -6.78 -10.97 -9.67
CA THR A 86 -6.67 -11.39 -11.08
C THR A 86 -5.42 -10.80 -11.71
N VAL A 87 -4.66 -11.62 -12.45
CA VAL A 87 -3.49 -11.20 -13.25
C VAL A 87 -3.92 -10.31 -14.41
#